data_AF-A0A397BH26-F1
#
_entry.id   AF-A0A397BH26-F1
#
_cell.length_a   1.000
_cell.length_b   1.000
_cell.length_c   1.000
_cell.angle_alpha   90.00
_cell.angle_beta   90.00
_cell.angle_gamma   90.00
#
_symmetry.space_group_name_H-M   'P 1'
#
loop_
_entity.id
_entity.type
_entity.pdbx_description
1 polymer ?
#
loop_
_entity_poly.entity_id
_entity_poly.type
_entity_poly.pdbx_seq_one_letter_code
_entity_poly.pdbx_strand_id
1 'polypeptide(L)'
;MTCSCGLCGGIFTMFHSGFVAEINQYPDVHCPTCKLEYDKSKTSIACLECGKAKTYSLYWYKMKGMSTPKYCSKVCKAAKEPTKKPSRSRPWQKVVYLAIEAAKQPDGWSLLASVGNKFKQIDPTFSAKDHAANLMELLRSLPNVEIRENAVAPGVAANYSARLK
;
A
#
# COMPACT_ATOMS: atom_id res chain seq x y z
N MET A 1 -10.03 32.55 33.29
CA MET A 1 -10.54 32.62 31.91
C MET A 1 -11.60 31.55 31.70
N THR A 2 -12.56 31.82 30.82
CA THR A 2 -13.66 30.89 30.50
C THR A 2 -13.32 30.15 29.22
N CYS A 3 -13.44 28.83 29.23
CA CYS A 3 -13.05 27.94 28.15
C CYS A 3 -14.18 26.96 27.82
N SER A 4 -14.28 26.54 26.57
CA SER A 4 -15.14 25.42 26.16
C SER A 4 -14.32 24.13 26.11
N CYS A 5 -14.90 23.03 26.60
CA CYS A 5 -14.24 21.73 26.55
C CYS A 5 -14.33 21.12 25.14
N GLY A 6 -13.18 20.73 24.56
CA GLY A 6 -13.11 20.10 23.23
C GLY A 6 -13.75 18.70 23.11
N LEU A 7 -14.18 18.11 24.23
CA LEU A 7 -14.86 16.80 24.26
C LEU A 7 -16.37 16.92 24.46
N CYS A 8 -16.82 17.56 25.55
CA CYS A 8 -18.25 17.65 25.88
C CYS A 8 -18.92 18.98 25.49
N GLY A 9 -18.16 19.98 25.05
CA GLY A 9 -18.68 21.32 24.76
C GLY A 9 -19.03 22.15 26.00
N GLY A 10 -18.89 21.59 27.21
CA GLY A 10 -19.19 22.29 28.46
C GLY A 10 -18.28 23.49 28.70
N ILE A 11 -18.85 24.54 29.29
CA ILE A 11 -18.14 25.76 29.64
C ILE A 11 -17.58 25.62 31.06
N PHE A 12 -16.29 25.91 31.24
CA PHE A 12 -15.63 25.85 32.54
C PHE A 12 -14.59 26.98 32.67
N THR A 13 -14.17 27.25 33.91
CA THR A 13 -13.16 28.27 34.21
C THR A 13 -11.83 27.62 34.56
N MET A 14 -10.74 28.25 34.13
CA MET A 14 -9.37 27.87 34.52
C MET A 14 -8.45 29.08 34.61
N PHE A 15 -7.28 28.91 35.22
CA PHE A 15 -6.24 29.94 35.24
C PHE A 15 -5.58 30.07 33.86
N HIS A 16 -5.11 31.28 33.53
CA HIS A 16 -4.42 31.53 32.26
C HIS A 16 -3.17 30.68 32.10
N SER A 17 -2.38 30.52 33.17
CA SER A 17 -1.24 29.62 33.19
C SER A 17 -1.61 28.16 32.89
N GLY A 18 -2.73 27.68 33.44
CA GLY A 18 -3.23 26.33 33.18
C GLY A 18 -3.68 26.13 31.73
N PHE A 19 -4.33 27.13 31.14
CA PHE A 19 -4.71 27.12 29.73
C PHE A 19 -3.50 27.04 28.79
N VAL A 20 -2.49 27.88 29.03
CA VAL A 20 -1.24 27.89 28.22
C VAL A 20 -0.53 26.54 28.34
N ALA A 21 -0.49 25.94 29.53
CA ALA A 21 0.12 24.62 29.73
C ALA A 21 -0.61 23.51 28.96
N GLU A 22 -1.95 23.51 28.94
CA GLU A 22 -2.75 22.50 28.24
C GLU A 22 -2.59 22.60 26.71
N ILE A 23 -2.63 23.80 26.13
CA ILE A 23 -2.56 23.97 24.66
C ILE A 23 -1.17 23.63 24.10
N ASN A 24 -0.12 23.81 24.90
CA ASN A 24 1.22 23.37 24.51
C ASN A 24 1.35 21.83 24.43
N GLN A 25 0.50 21.10 25.14
CA GLN A 25 0.53 19.63 25.17
C GLN A 25 -0.51 19.00 24.25
N TYR A 26 -1.66 19.65 24.11
CA TYR A 26 -2.84 19.11 23.43
C TYR A 26 -3.46 20.15 22.49
N PRO A 27 -4.06 19.72 21.38
CA PRO A 27 -4.73 20.64 20.45
C PRO A 27 -5.99 21.29 21.03
N ASP A 28 -6.60 20.67 22.06
CA ASP A 28 -7.84 21.11 22.69
C ASP A 28 -7.70 21.11 24.22
N VAL A 29 -8.44 21.99 24.90
CA VAL A 29 -8.56 21.99 26.37
C VAL A 29 -9.74 21.15 26.84
N HIS A 30 -9.57 20.46 27.96
CA HIS A 30 -10.59 19.58 28.54
C HIS A 30 -11.05 20.05 29.92
N CYS A 31 -12.34 19.93 30.21
CA CYS A 31 -12.83 20.16 31.56
C CYS A 31 -12.33 19.05 32.51
N PRO A 32 -12.28 19.30 33.83
CA PRO A 32 -11.77 18.33 34.80
C PRO A 32 -12.45 16.96 34.71
N THR A 33 -13.77 16.94 34.50
CA THR A 33 -14.55 15.70 34.36
C THR A 33 -14.13 14.89 33.13
N CYS A 34 -14.03 15.55 31.97
CA CYS A 34 -13.60 14.87 30.74
C CYS A 34 -12.14 14.39 30.82
N LYS A 35 -11.26 15.12 31.52
CA LYS A 35 -9.87 14.70 31.74
C LYS A 35 -9.80 13.44 32.59
N LEU A 36 -10.59 13.38 33.67
CA LEU A 36 -10.70 12.20 34.53
C LEU A 36 -11.21 10.97 33.74
N GLU A 37 -12.27 11.13 32.95
CA GLU A 37 -12.82 10.05 32.11
C GLU A 37 -11.86 9.64 30.97
N TYR A 38 -11.15 10.61 30.39
CA TYR A 38 -10.12 10.33 29.39
C TYR A 38 -9.02 9.43 29.94
N ASP A 39 -8.49 9.76 31.12
CA ASP A 39 -7.41 9.01 31.76
C ASP A 39 -7.86 7.62 32.23
N LYS A 40 -9.06 7.52 32.83
CA LYS A 40 -9.64 6.24 33.27
C LYS A 40 -9.93 5.27 32.13
N SER A 41 -10.28 5.79 30.96
CA SER A 41 -10.67 4.98 29.79
C SER A 41 -9.50 4.56 28.90
N LYS A 42 -8.25 4.81 29.32
CA LYS A 42 -7.06 4.35 28.59
C LYS A 42 -6.99 2.82 28.59
N THR A 43 -7.16 2.25 27.41
CA THR A 43 -7.08 0.80 27.16
C THR A 43 -6.00 0.51 26.14
N SER A 44 -5.24 -0.56 26.37
CA SER A 44 -4.25 -1.06 25.42
C SER A 44 -4.92 -1.95 24.38
N ILE A 45 -4.83 -1.58 23.10
CA ILE A 45 -5.42 -2.32 21.98
C ILE A 45 -4.28 -2.84 21.10
N ALA A 46 -4.26 -4.15 20.86
CA ALA A 46 -3.28 -4.77 19.96
C ALA A 46 -3.60 -4.46 18.49
N CYS A 47 -2.58 -4.06 17.74
CA CYS A 47 -2.67 -3.92 16.30
C CYS A 47 -2.94 -5.28 15.64
N LEU A 48 -3.96 -5.36 14.79
CA LEU A 48 -4.26 -6.61 14.07
C LEU A 48 -3.16 -7.08 13.11
N GLU A 49 -2.26 -6.18 12.68
CA GLU A 49 -1.19 -6.50 11.73
C GLU A 49 0.12 -6.86 12.42
N CYS A 50 0.63 -5.98 13.29
CA CYS A 50 1.95 -6.14 13.90
C CYS A 50 1.92 -6.64 15.35
N GLY A 51 0.72 -6.87 15.92
CA GLY A 51 0.54 -7.32 17.30
C GLY A 51 0.92 -6.30 18.38
N LYS A 52 1.58 -5.20 18.02
CA LYS A 52 2.01 -4.17 18.98
C LYS A 52 0.79 -3.50 19.62
N ALA A 53 0.77 -3.51 20.95
CA ALA A 53 -0.27 -2.86 21.72
C ALA A 53 -0.02 -1.35 21.81
N LYS A 54 -1.07 -0.56 21.57
CA LYS A 54 -1.05 0.89 21.76
C LYS A 54 -2.18 1.31 22.69
N THR A 55 -1.90 2.27 23.54
CA THR A 55 -2.88 2.80 24.50
C THR A 55 -3.74 3.86 23.83
N TYR A 56 -5.06 3.70 23.94
CA TYR A 56 -6.09 4.60 23.43
C TYR A 56 -7.12 4.92 24.51
N SER A 57 -7.65 6.14 24.55
CA SER A 57 -8.78 6.49 25.43
C SER A 57 -10.10 6.12 24.76
N LEU A 58 -10.84 5.14 25.28
CA LEU A 58 -12.16 4.76 24.76
C LEU A 58 -13.15 5.92 24.85
N TYR A 59 -13.06 6.75 25.90
CA TYR A 59 -13.92 7.91 26.10
C TYR A 59 -13.72 8.94 24.98
N TRP A 60 -12.48 9.23 24.61
CA TRP A 60 -12.19 10.18 23.53
C TRP A 60 -12.82 9.73 22.21
N TYR A 61 -12.65 8.45 21.84
CA TYR A 61 -13.25 7.88 20.62
C TYR A 61 -14.78 7.95 20.66
N LYS A 62 -15.39 7.60 21.80
CA LYS A 62 -16.84 7.71 22.01
C LYS A 62 -17.34 9.15 21.84
N MET A 63 -16.69 10.13 22.47
CA MET A 63 -17.09 11.53 22.41
C MET A 63 -16.94 12.13 21.02
N LYS A 64 -15.93 11.71 20.24
CA LYS A 64 -15.76 12.15 18.86
C LYS A 64 -16.58 11.33 17.85
N GLY A 65 -17.42 10.39 18.29
CA GLY A 65 -18.25 9.54 17.42
C GLY A 65 -17.43 8.60 16.53
N MET A 66 -16.21 8.24 16.94
CA MET A 66 -15.31 7.38 16.20
C MET A 66 -15.20 6.00 16.84
N SER A 67 -14.92 4.98 16.03
CA SER A 67 -14.54 3.66 16.52
C SER A 67 -13.05 3.61 16.85
N THR A 68 -12.67 2.74 17.80
CA THR A 68 -11.28 2.53 18.17
C THR A 68 -10.46 1.99 16.98
N PRO A 69 -9.19 2.40 16.82
CA PRO A 69 -8.37 1.97 15.71
C PRO A 69 -8.08 0.47 15.78
N LYS A 70 -8.29 -0.23 14.66
CA LYS A 70 -7.88 -1.64 14.51
C LYS A 70 -6.38 -1.81 14.21
N TYR A 71 -5.72 -0.75 13.76
CA TYR A 71 -4.32 -0.75 13.38
C TYR A 71 -3.57 0.38 14.07
N CYS A 72 -2.32 0.14 14.44
CA CYS A 72 -1.51 1.09 15.18
C CYS A 72 -1.04 2.31 14.37
N SER A 73 -1.05 2.22 13.03
CA SER A 73 -0.59 3.27 12.12
C SER A 73 -1.21 3.10 10.74
N LYS A 74 -1.12 4.15 9.91
CA LYS A 74 -1.51 4.10 8.49
C LYS A 74 -0.73 3.02 7.72
N VAL A 75 0.53 2.78 8.10
CA VAL A 75 1.38 1.73 7.49
C VAL A 75 0.79 0.34 7.70
N CYS A 76 0.42 0.01 8.94
CA CYS A 76 -0.22 -1.29 9.24
C CYS A 76 -1.63 -1.40 8.64
N LYS A 77 -2.33 -0.28 8.44
CA LYS A 77 -3.60 -0.27 7.70
C LYS A 77 -3.40 -0.55 6.21
N ALA A 78 -2.35 0.01 5.60
CA ALA A 78 -2.01 -0.18 4.19
C ALA A 78 -1.39 -1.55 3.88
N ALA A 79 -0.76 -2.20 4.86
CA ALA A 79 -0.25 -3.56 4.72
C ALA A 79 -1.35 -4.63 4.46
N LYS A 80 -2.64 -4.27 4.61
CA LYS A 80 -3.76 -5.10 4.16
C LYS A 80 -3.93 -5.14 2.64
N GLU A 81 -3.36 -4.20 1.89
CA GLU A 81 -3.16 -4.40 0.46
C GLU A 81 -1.99 -5.38 0.30
N PRO A 82 -2.13 -6.45 -0.50
CA PRO A 82 -1.16 -7.52 -0.56
C PRO A 82 0.12 -7.02 -1.23
N THR A 83 1.00 -6.42 -0.43
CA THR A 83 2.40 -6.18 -0.75
C THR A 83 3.27 -7.12 0.08
N LYS A 84 2.83 -8.38 0.25
CA LYS A 84 3.76 -9.46 0.54
C LYS A 84 4.48 -9.80 -0.76
N LYS A 85 5.59 -9.09 -1.05
CA LYS A 85 6.68 -9.64 -1.85
C LYS A 85 7.27 -10.82 -1.05
N PRO A 86 7.10 -12.08 -1.47
CA PRO A 86 7.82 -13.17 -0.86
C PRO A 86 9.28 -13.06 -1.31
N SER A 87 10.19 -13.03 -0.33
CA SER A 87 11.62 -13.13 -0.56
C SER A 87 11.97 -14.51 -1.12
N ARG A 88 12.06 -14.58 -2.45
CA ARG A 88 12.99 -15.41 -3.24
C ARG A 88 12.62 -15.19 -4.71
N SER A 89 12.96 -14.01 -5.23
CA SER A 89 12.86 -13.77 -6.67
C SER A 89 13.82 -14.73 -7.37
N ARG A 90 13.29 -15.57 -8.26
CA ARG A 90 14.11 -16.07 -9.37
C ARG A 90 14.65 -14.82 -10.08
N PRO A 91 15.89 -14.82 -10.61
CA PRO A 91 16.37 -13.70 -11.42
C PRO A 91 15.30 -13.37 -12.46
N TRP A 92 14.83 -12.13 -12.49
CA TRP A 92 13.69 -11.72 -13.31
C TRP A 92 13.90 -12.04 -14.79
N GLN A 93 15.15 -12.07 -15.23
CA GLN A 93 15.56 -12.50 -16.57
C GLN A 93 15.11 -13.95 -16.85
N LYS A 94 15.22 -14.87 -15.87
CA LYS A 94 14.75 -16.25 -16.02
C LYS A 94 13.23 -16.34 -16.17
N VAL A 95 12.48 -15.48 -15.48
CA VAL A 95 11.01 -15.41 -15.64
C VAL A 95 10.66 -14.97 -17.06
N VAL A 96 11.40 -13.99 -17.60
CA VAL A 96 11.20 -13.53 -18.97
C VAL A 96 11.53 -14.62 -19.99
N TYR A 97 12.64 -15.33 -19.83
CA TYR A 97 13.00 -16.43 -20.73
C TYR A 97 11.98 -17.58 -20.70
N LEU A 98 11.54 -18.00 -19.51
CA LEU A 98 10.49 -19.02 -19.38
C LEU A 98 9.16 -18.58 -20.00
N ALA A 99 8.82 -17.30 -19.91
CA ALA A 99 7.59 -16.78 -20.49
C ALA A 99 7.62 -16.73 -22.02
N ILE A 100 8.78 -16.40 -22.60
CA ILE A 100 8.99 -16.48 -24.05
C ILE A 100 8.88 -17.95 -24.50
N GLU A 101 9.57 -18.86 -23.80
CA GLU A 101 9.55 -20.29 -24.15
C GLU A 101 8.14 -20.91 -24.02
N ALA A 102 7.39 -20.53 -22.98
CA ALA A 102 6.01 -20.99 -22.77
C ALA A 102 4.98 -20.34 -23.71
N ALA A 103 5.32 -19.23 -24.36
CA ALA A 103 4.48 -18.54 -25.34
C ALA A 103 4.90 -18.83 -26.79
N LYS A 104 5.88 -19.72 -26.99
CA LYS A 104 6.40 -20.11 -28.30
C LYS A 104 5.30 -20.74 -29.14
N GLN A 105 5.07 -20.17 -30.32
CA GLN A 105 4.17 -20.69 -31.33
C GLN A 105 4.91 -21.68 -32.25
N PRO A 106 4.20 -22.46 -33.09
CA PRO A 106 4.81 -23.45 -33.98
C PRO A 106 5.83 -22.86 -34.98
N ASP A 107 5.73 -21.56 -35.28
CA ASP A 107 6.67 -20.81 -36.12
C ASP A 107 7.97 -20.42 -35.40
N GLY A 108 8.11 -20.80 -34.12
CA GLY A 108 9.26 -20.50 -33.28
C GLY A 108 9.27 -19.09 -32.68
N TRP A 109 8.23 -18.27 -32.90
CA TRP A 109 8.11 -16.92 -32.36
C TRP A 109 7.06 -16.85 -31.24
N SER A 110 7.16 -15.87 -30.36
CA SER A 110 6.24 -15.68 -29.24
C SER A 110 5.59 -14.32 -29.30
N LEU A 111 4.26 -14.25 -29.48
CA LEU A 111 3.54 -12.97 -29.47
C LEU A 111 3.72 -12.25 -28.13
N LEU A 112 4.01 -10.95 -28.14
CA LEU A 112 4.25 -10.18 -26.92
C LEU A 112 3.04 -10.20 -25.96
N ALA A 113 1.81 -10.19 -26.50
CA ALA A 113 0.59 -10.32 -25.70
C ALA A 113 0.55 -11.67 -24.95
N SER A 114 0.95 -12.75 -25.61
CA SER A 114 1.02 -14.08 -25.01
C SER A 114 2.12 -14.15 -23.95
N VAL A 115 3.30 -13.57 -24.20
CA VAL A 115 4.41 -13.49 -23.23
C VAL A 115 3.97 -12.74 -21.97
N GLY A 116 3.30 -11.59 -22.12
CA GLY A 116 2.75 -10.81 -21.02
C GLY A 116 1.74 -11.60 -20.17
N ASN A 117 0.89 -12.41 -20.81
CA ASN A 117 -0.05 -13.28 -20.11
C ASN A 117 0.64 -14.42 -19.35
N LYS A 118 1.76 -14.95 -19.88
CA LYS A 118 2.54 -16.02 -19.25
C LYS A 118 3.31 -15.57 -18.02
N PHE A 119 3.67 -14.29 -17.90
CA PHE A 119 4.29 -13.76 -16.69
C PHE A 119 3.51 -14.06 -15.42
N LYS A 120 2.20 -13.75 -15.40
CA LYS A 120 1.34 -14.01 -14.25
C LYS A 120 1.19 -15.51 -13.94
N GLN A 121 1.36 -16.38 -14.93
CA GLN A 121 1.30 -17.83 -14.76
C GLN A 121 2.59 -18.40 -14.18
N ILE A 122 3.75 -17.84 -14.56
CA ILE A 122 5.07 -18.30 -14.13
C ILE A 122 5.44 -17.70 -12.77
N ASP A 123 5.20 -16.41 -12.59
CA ASP A 123 5.42 -15.70 -11.35
C ASP A 123 4.32 -14.64 -11.17
N PRO A 124 3.30 -14.93 -10.34
CA PRO A 124 2.21 -13.99 -10.05
C PRO A 124 2.69 -12.66 -9.44
N THR A 125 3.91 -12.61 -8.92
CA THR A 125 4.51 -11.42 -8.29
C THR A 125 5.36 -10.60 -9.26
N PHE A 126 5.64 -11.13 -10.44
CA PHE A 126 6.46 -10.45 -11.44
C PHE A 126 5.66 -9.36 -12.17
N SER A 127 6.19 -8.14 -12.15
CA SER A 127 5.64 -6.97 -12.82
C SER A 127 6.67 -6.42 -13.81
N ALA A 128 6.35 -6.44 -15.11
CA ALA A 128 7.22 -5.87 -16.13
C ALA A 128 7.48 -4.37 -15.92
N LYS A 129 6.52 -3.65 -15.32
CA LYS A 129 6.63 -2.21 -14.99
C LYS A 129 7.68 -1.91 -13.93
N ASP A 130 8.05 -2.89 -13.11
CA ASP A 130 9.07 -2.74 -12.07
C ASP A 130 10.48 -2.72 -12.68
N HIS A 131 10.62 -3.11 -13.96
CA HIS A 131 11.89 -3.32 -14.63
C HIS A 131 12.09 -2.47 -15.90
N ALA A 132 11.01 -2.05 -16.57
CA ALA A 132 11.04 -1.12 -17.70
C ALA A 132 9.70 -0.38 -17.84
N ALA A 133 9.63 0.69 -18.64
CA ALA A 133 8.36 1.40 -18.84
C ALA A 133 7.35 0.52 -19.61
N ASN A 134 7.85 -0.29 -20.56
CA ASN A 134 7.03 -1.08 -21.48
C ASN A 134 7.60 -2.50 -21.62
N LEU A 135 6.74 -3.49 -21.94
CA LEU A 135 7.19 -4.87 -22.23
C LEU A 135 8.22 -4.94 -23.37
N MET A 136 8.04 -4.13 -24.41
CA MET A 136 9.00 -4.07 -25.51
C MET A 136 10.38 -3.58 -25.05
N GLU A 137 10.42 -2.55 -24.20
CA GLU A 137 11.67 -2.00 -23.67
C GLU A 137 12.37 -3.01 -22.75
N LEU A 138 11.59 -3.74 -21.94
CA LEU A 138 12.08 -4.86 -21.14
C LEU A 138 12.74 -5.92 -22.02
N LEU A 139 12.10 -6.32 -23.13
CA LEU A 139 12.64 -7.33 -24.03
C LEU A 139 13.89 -6.83 -24.78
N ARG A 140 13.93 -5.53 -25.16
CA ARG A 140 15.11 -4.91 -25.77
C ARG A 140 16.31 -4.83 -24.83
N SER A 141 16.07 -4.75 -23.52
CA SER A 141 17.15 -4.74 -22.52
C SER A 141 17.88 -6.09 -22.39
N LEU A 142 17.32 -7.16 -22.97
CA LEU A 142 17.90 -8.51 -22.89
C LEU A 142 18.75 -8.82 -24.13
N PRO A 143 20.04 -9.17 -23.98
CA PRO A 143 20.94 -9.39 -25.12
C PRO A 143 20.57 -10.62 -25.98
N ASN A 144 19.86 -11.58 -25.39
CA ASN A 144 19.51 -12.88 -25.99
C ASN A 144 18.09 -12.93 -26.56
N VAL A 145 17.43 -11.79 -26.77
CA VAL A 145 16.07 -11.72 -27.30
C VAL A 145 16.07 -11.01 -28.64
N GLU A 146 15.45 -11.63 -29.64
CA GLU A 146 15.13 -11.02 -30.92
C GLU A 146 13.67 -10.55 -30.92
N ILE A 147 13.41 -9.37 -31.47
CA ILE A 147 12.08 -8.78 -31.56
C ILE A 147 11.76 -8.53 -33.03
N ARG A 148 10.58 -8.97 -33.46
CA ARG A 148 10.05 -8.76 -34.81
C ARG A 148 8.76 -7.98 -34.74
N GLU A 149 8.60 -7.00 -35.63
CA GLU A 149 7.31 -6.39 -35.92
C GLU A 149 6.55 -7.29 -36.90
N ASN A 150 5.34 -7.69 -36.53
CA ASN A 150 4.46 -8.47 -37.40
C ASN A 150 3.67 -7.49 -38.24
N ALA A 151 3.72 -7.65 -39.57
CA ALA A 151 2.87 -6.89 -40.48
C ALA A 151 1.39 -7.18 -40.14
N VAL A 152 0.62 -6.13 -39.93
CA VAL A 152 -0.82 -6.24 -39.64
C VAL A 152 -1.60 -5.48 -40.72
N ALA A 153 -2.82 -5.92 -40.99
CA ALA A 153 -3.73 -5.29 -41.94
C ALA A 153 -3.91 -3.78 -41.62
N PRO A 154 -4.14 -2.94 -42.65
CA PRO A 154 -4.31 -1.50 -42.43
C PRO A 154 -5.47 -1.24 -41.46
N GLY A 155 -5.18 -0.52 -40.37
CA GLY A 155 -6.14 -0.20 -39.30
C GLY A 155 -6.01 -1.02 -38.01
N VAL A 156 -5.08 -1.99 -37.95
CA VAL A 156 -4.81 -2.76 -36.72
C VAL A 156 -3.48 -2.34 -36.10
N ALA A 157 -3.45 -2.18 -34.77
CA ALA A 157 -2.24 -1.83 -34.04
C ALA A 157 -1.11 -2.83 -34.32
N ALA A 158 0.11 -2.32 -34.52
CA ALA A 158 1.30 -3.12 -34.76
C ALA A 158 1.48 -4.17 -33.67
N ASN A 159 1.60 -5.43 -34.08
CA ASN A 159 1.83 -6.56 -33.18
C ASN A 159 3.31 -6.92 -33.21
N TYR A 160 3.88 -7.23 -32.05
CA TYR A 160 5.29 -7.62 -31.96
C TYR A 160 5.41 -9.05 -31.48
N SER A 161 6.43 -9.76 -31.98
CA SER A 161 6.83 -11.08 -31.53
C SER A 161 8.25 -11.05 -30.98
N ALA A 162 8.54 -11.92 -30.00
CA ALA A 162 9.87 -12.12 -29.43
C ALA A 162 10.30 -13.59 -29.55
N ARG A 163 11.61 -13.81 -29.69
CA ARG A 163 12.24 -15.12 -29.72
C ARG A 163 13.55 -15.10 -28.96
N LEU A 164 13.93 -16.21 -28.32
CA LEU A 164 15.26 -16.38 -27.76
C LEU A 164 16.25 -16.72 -28.89
N LYS A 165 17.43 -16.09 -28.88
CA LYS A 165 18.54 -16.43 -29.78
C LYS A 165 19.04 -17.85 -29.53
#